data_AF-A0A5C8JEZ0-F1
#
_entry.id   AF-A0A5C8JEZ0-F1
#
_cell.length_a   1.000
_cell.length_b   1.000
_cell.length_c   1.000
_cell.angle_alpha   90.00
_cell.angle_beta   90.00
_cell.angle_gamma   90.00
#
_symmetry.space_group_name_H-M   'P 1'
#
loop_
_entity.id
_entity.type
_entity.pdbx_description
1 polymer ?
#
loop_
_entity_poly.entity_id
_entity_poly.type
_entity_poly.pdbx_seq_one_letter_code
_entity_poly.pdbx_strand_id
1 'polypeptide(L)'
;MESKSAKQAVSDVLQLDLEETQSQELYYNICNFLMQKDELCYVDIIKFKYSLLIEDFNQELIDYFVMEYVLSNMRSKYGLVLSALTYLITSKS
;
A
#
# COMPACT_ATOMS: atom_id res chain seq x y z
N MET A 1 -20.56 -8.56 -0.54
CA MET A 1 -19.09 -8.65 -0.44
C MET A 1 -18.58 -7.26 -0.71
N GLU A 2 -17.94 -6.63 0.28
CA GLU A 2 -17.24 -5.36 0.03
C GLU A 2 -16.23 -5.59 -1.09
N SER A 3 -16.24 -4.71 -2.11
CA SER A 3 -15.30 -4.78 -3.22
C SER A 3 -13.90 -4.59 -2.66
N LYS A 4 -13.09 -5.64 -2.67
CA LYS A 4 -11.67 -5.55 -2.29
C LYS A 4 -11.00 -4.53 -3.21
N SER A 5 -10.52 -3.43 -2.63
CA SER A 5 -9.90 -2.31 -3.34
C SER A 5 -8.65 -1.85 -2.60
N ALA A 6 -7.77 -1.10 -3.25
CA ALA A 6 -6.58 -0.52 -2.61
C ALA A 6 -6.93 0.31 -1.34
N LYS A 7 -8.08 1.00 -1.35
CA LYS A 7 -8.61 1.72 -0.17
C LYS A 7 -8.96 0.75 0.96
N GLN A 8 -9.58 -0.38 0.64
CA GLN A 8 -9.92 -1.39 1.63
C GLN A 8 -8.66 -1.95 2.31
N ALA A 9 -7.59 -2.21 1.55
CA ALA A 9 -6.32 -2.69 2.11
C ALA A 9 -5.68 -1.66 3.08
N VAL A 10 -5.79 -0.37 2.77
CA VAL A 10 -5.36 0.70 3.68
C VAL A 10 -6.15 0.66 4.99
N SER A 11 -7.48 0.53 4.91
CA SER A 11 -8.34 0.40 6.09
C SER A 11 -8.01 -0.85 6.91
N ASP A 12 -7.91 -2.02 6.25
CA ASP A 12 -7.67 -3.29 6.91
C ASP A 12 -6.31 -3.33 7.61
N VAL A 13 -5.26 -2.81 6.96
CA VAL A 13 -3.90 -2.86 7.50
C VAL A 13 -3.66 -1.74 8.51
N LEU A 14 -4.00 -0.50 8.17
CA LEU A 14 -3.72 0.67 9.01
C LEU A 14 -4.79 0.94 10.07
N GLN A 15 -5.97 0.31 9.95
CA GLN A 15 -7.12 0.54 10.82
C GLN A 15 -7.59 2.01 10.79
N LEU A 16 -7.56 2.60 9.60
CA LEU A 16 -7.92 4.00 9.36
C LEU A 16 -8.85 4.13 8.16
N ASP A 17 -9.90 4.91 8.32
CA ASP A 17 -10.82 5.22 7.23
C ASP A 17 -10.36 6.51 6.55
N LEU A 18 -9.64 6.36 5.43
CA LEU A 18 -9.12 7.47 4.63
C LEU A 18 -10.04 7.77 3.45
N GLU A 19 -10.11 9.04 3.05
CA GLU A 19 -10.66 9.39 1.74
C GLU A 19 -9.83 8.75 0.61
N GLU A 20 -10.42 8.61 -0.57
CA GLU A 20 -9.74 7.96 -1.71
C GLU A 20 -8.48 8.72 -2.13
N THR A 21 -8.55 10.06 -2.14
CA THR A 21 -7.42 10.96 -2.41
C THR A 21 -6.29 10.79 -1.39
N GLN A 22 -6.62 10.72 -0.10
CA GLN A 22 -5.67 10.49 0.98
C GLN A 22 -5.01 9.10 0.87
N SER A 23 -5.80 8.08 0.52
CA SER A 23 -5.30 6.71 0.31
C SER A 23 -4.31 6.64 -0.85
N GLN A 24 -4.61 7.33 -1.95
CA GLN A 24 -3.73 7.42 -3.12
C GLN A 24 -2.44 8.20 -2.80
N GLU A 25 -2.54 9.33 -2.09
CA GLU A 25 -1.37 10.10 -1.65
C GLU A 25 -0.47 9.26 -0.74
N LEU A 26 -1.05 8.51 0.19
CA LEU A 26 -0.30 7.64 1.10
C LEU A 26 0.44 6.54 0.35
N TYR A 27 -0.24 5.87 -0.58
CA TYR A 27 0.38 4.85 -1.41
C TYR A 27 1.56 5.39 -2.20
N TYR A 28 1.38 6.54 -2.84
CA TYR A 28 2.42 7.18 -3.64
C TYR A 28 3.64 7.55 -2.78
N ASN A 29 3.41 8.14 -1.61
CA ASN A 29 4.49 8.52 -0.68
C ASN A 29 5.25 7.30 -0.16
N ILE A 30 4.55 6.20 0.14
CA ILE A 30 5.17 4.94 0.53
C ILE A 30 6.01 4.36 -0.61
N CYS A 31 5.46 4.29 -1.83
CA CYS A 31 6.18 3.77 -2.98
C CYS A 31 7.47 4.56 -3.24
N ASN A 32 7.39 5.90 -3.20
CA ASN A 32 8.56 6.76 -3.35
C ASN A 32 9.60 6.54 -2.26
N PHE A 33 9.15 6.41 -1.00
CA PHE A 33 10.06 6.13 0.11
C PHE A 33 10.77 4.79 -0.08
N LEU A 34 10.02 3.73 -0.42
CA LEU A 34 10.57 2.40 -0.64
C LEU A 34 11.55 2.38 -1.82
N MET A 35 11.22 3.02 -2.95
CA MET A 35 12.14 3.13 -4.08
C MET A 35 13.49 3.77 -3.72
N GLN A 36 13.50 4.73 -2.80
CA GLN A 36 14.74 5.40 -2.37
C GLN A 36 15.54 4.63 -1.33
N LYS A 37 14.92 3.69 -0.62
CA LYS A 37 15.50 3.03 0.56
C LYS A 37 15.69 1.53 0.40
N ASP A 38 14.98 0.90 -0.52
CA ASP A 38 14.98 -0.54 -0.74
C ASP A 38 14.67 -0.84 -2.21
N GLU A 39 15.70 -0.75 -3.07
CA GLU A 39 15.58 -1.05 -4.51
C GLU A 39 15.06 -2.47 -4.78
N LEU A 40 15.37 -3.42 -3.89
CA LEU A 40 14.91 -4.80 -3.99
C LEU A 40 13.41 -4.92 -3.66
N CYS A 41 12.91 -4.10 -2.74
CA CYS A 41 11.47 -4.07 -2.44
C CYS A 41 10.64 -3.74 -3.68
N TYR A 42 11.10 -2.83 -4.55
CA TYR A 42 10.40 -2.54 -5.80
C TYR A 42 10.35 -3.74 -6.74
N VAL A 43 11.47 -4.47 -6.86
CA VAL A 43 11.55 -5.70 -7.65
C VAL A 43 10.60 -6.78 -7.10
N ASP A 44 10.51 -6.91 -5.77
CA ASP A 44 9.63 -7.88 -5.13
C ASP A 44 8.14 -7.53 -5.29
N ILE A 45 7.78 -6.23 -5.20
CA ILE A 45 6.42 -5.76 -5.49
C ILE A 45 6.03 -6.10 -6.94
N ILE A 46 6.94 -5.88 -7.90
CA ILE A 46 6.70 -6.21 -9.30
C ILE A 46 6.49 -7.72 -9.46
N LYS A 47 7.37 -8.56 -8.90
CA LYS A 47 7.24 -10.02 -8.97
C LYS A 47 5.90 -10.49 -8.41
N PHE A 48 5.51 -9.94 -7.26
CA PHE A 48 4.23 -10.26 -6.61
C PHE A 48 3.03 -9.85 -7.46
N LYS A 49 3.05 -8.64 -8.05
CA LYS A 49 1.99 -8.20 -8.97
C LYS A 49 1.88 -9.13 -10.18
N TYR A 50 3.01 -9.53 -10.77
CA TYR A 50 3.02 -10.44 -11.91
C TYR A 50 2.54 -11.85 -11.56
N SER A 51 2.87 -12.39 -10.39
CA SER A 51 2.34 -13.69 -9.97
C SER A 51 0.82 -13.68 -9.86
N LEU A 52 0.24 -12.58 -9.34
CA LEU A 52 -1.21 -12.44 -9.25
C LEU A 52 -1.88 -12.28 -10.63
N LEU A 53 -1.24 -11.55 -11.55
CA LEU A 53 -1.72 -11.43 -12.93
C LEU A 53 -1.72 -12.79 -13.66
N ILE A 54 -0.71 -13.63 -13.41
CA ILE A 54 -0.63 -14.98 -14.00
C ILE A 54 -1.74 -15.89 -13.47
N GLU A 55 -2.16 -15.69 -12.21
CA GLU A 55 -3.28 -16.42 -11.60
C GLU A 55 -4.67 -15.90 -12.04
N ASP A 56 -4.72 -14.98 -13.00
CA ASP A 56 -5.95 -14.45 -13.61
C ASP A 56 -6.87 -13.74 -12.60
N PHE A 57 -6.29 -13.17 -11.53
CA PHE A 57 -7.02 -12.30 -10.62
C PHE A 57 -7.43 -11.01 -11.32
N ASN A 58 -8.60 -10.48 -10.93
CA ASN A 58 -9.03 -9.17 -11.43
C ASN A 58 -8.13 -8.04 -10.89
N GLN A 59 -8.10 -6.92 -11.61
CA GLN A 59 -7.22 -5.79 -11.31
C GLN A 59 -7.45 -5.20 -9.91
N GLU A 60 -8.70 -5.07 -9.47
CA GLU A 60 -9.04 -4.51 -8.15
C GLU A 60 -8.48 -5.34 -6.99
N LEU A 61 -8.57 -6.67 -7.12
CA LEU A 61 -8.07 -7.61 -6.13
C LEU A 61 -6.54 -7.65 -6.13
N ILE A 62 -5.91 -7.52 -7.30
CA ILE A 62 -4.45 -7.37 -7.40
C ILE A 62 -4.01 -6.11 -6.69
N ASP A 63 -4.68 -4.98 -6.90
CA ASP A 63 -4.34 -3.71 -6.28
C ASP A 63 -4.54 -3.76 -4.75
N TYR A 64 -5.55 -4.48 -4.27
CA TYR A 64 -5.72 -4.78 -2.84
C TYR A 64 -4.50 -5.52 -2.27
N PHE A 65 -4.12 -6.66 -2.87
CA PHE A 65 -3.03 -7.48 -2.35
C PHE A 65 -1.68 -6.76 -2.41
N VAL A 66 -1.42 -6.03 -3.50
CA VAL A 66 -0.18 -5.25 -3.64
C VAL A 66 -0.10 -4.18 -2.56
N MET A 67 -1.20 -3.46 -2.29
CA MET A 67 -1.25 -2.48 -1.22
C MET A 67 -1.00 -3.13 0.15
N GLU A 68 -1.67 -4.24 0.45
CA GLU A 68 -1.51 -4.98 1.70
C GLU A 68 -0.04 -5.40 1.93
N TYR A 69 0.60 -5.94 0.89
CA TYR A 69 2.01 -6.34 0.91
C TYR A 69 2.94 -5.15 1.18
N VAL A 70 2.72 -4.03 0.48
CA VAL A 70 3.49 -2.80 0.63
C VAL A 70 3.37 -2.24 2.05
N LEU A 71 2.16 -2.15 2.59
CA LEU A 71 1.90 -1.65 3.93
C LEU A 71 2.50 -2.56 5.00
N SER A 72 2.41 -3.88 4.83
CA SER A 72 3.00 -4.86 5.74
C SER A 72 4.54 -4.78 5.77
N ASN A 73 5.16 -4.61 4.60
CA ASN A 73 6.60 -4.39 4.50
C ASN A 73 7.04 -3.07 5.13
N MET A 74 6.30 -1.98 4.90
CA MET A 74 6.56 -0.70 5.57
C MET A 74 6.42 -0.81 7.08
N ARG A 75 5.38 -1.47 7.57
CA ARG A 75 5.15 -1.64 9.01
C ARG A 75 6.29 -2.40 9.68
N SER A 76 6.79 -3.45 9.04
CA SER A 76 7.84 -4.30 9.60
C SER A 76 9.23 -3.65 9.57
N LYS A 77 9.61 -2.99 8.46
CA LYS A 77 10.94 -2.40 8.29
C LYS A 77 11.02 -0.93 8.72
N TYR A 78 9.94 -0.17 8.54
CA TYR A 78 9.91 1.29 8.61
C TYR A 78 8.67 1.81 9.36
N GLY A 79 8.23 1.11 10.41
CA GLY A 79 6.97 1.38 11.11
C GLY A 79 6.81 2.85 11.57
N LEU A 80 7.87 3.48 12.08
CA LEU A 80 7.84 4.89 12.48
C LEU A 80 7.60 5.84 11.30
N VAL A 81 8.19 5.54 10.15
CA VAL A 81 8.02 6.34 8.93
C VAL A 81 6.59 6.18 8.41
N LEU A 82 6.07 4.95 8.41
CA LEU A 82 4.68 4.67 8.05
C LEU A 82 3.73 5.48 8.94
N SER A 83 3.89 5.43 10.26
CA SER A 83 3.09 6.21 11.19
C SER A 83 3.18 7.72 10.94
N ALA A 84 4.38 8.24 10.65
CA ALA A 84 4.56 9.67 10.35
C ALA A 84 3.89 10.08 9.04
N LEU A 85 4.05 9.30 7.96
CA LEU A 85 3.39 9.55 6.67
C LEU A 85 1.87 9.51 6.80
N THR A 86 1.36 8.50 7.50
CA THR A 86 -0.06 8.38 7.79
C THR A 86 -0.58 9.58 8.59
N TYR A 87 0.13 9.97 9.66
CA TYR A 87 -0.23 11.15 10.45
C TYR A 87 -0.29 12.42 9.59
N LEU A 88 0.74 12.69 8.79
CA LEU A 88 0.81 13.88 7.95
C LEU A 88 -0.35 13.97 6.96
N ILE A 89 -0.78 12.84 6.39
CA ILE A 89 -1.90 12.80 5.45
C ILE A 89 -3.23 13.03 6.17
N THR A 90 -3.41 12.45 7.35
CA THR A 90 -4.62 12.66 8.16
C THR A 90 -4.70 14.05 8.79
N SER A 91 -3.57 14.69 9.08
CA SER A 91 -3.51 15.99 9.76
C SER A 91 -3.49 17.18 8.81
N LYS A 92 -3.40 16.94 7.49
CA LYS A 92 -3.41 17.99 6.45
C LYS A 92 -4.82 18.57 6.19
N SER A 93 -5.86 17.99 6.79
CA SER A 93 -7.25 18.45 6.71
C SER A 93 -7.50 19.76 7.44
#